data_AF-A0A7V9IGH0-F1
#
_entry.id   AF-A0A7V9IGH0-F1
#
_cell.length_a   1.000
_cell.length_b   1.000
_cell.length_c   1.000
_cell.angle_alpha   90.00
_cell.angle_beta   90.00
_cell.angle_gamma   90.00
#
_symmetry.space_group_name_H-M   'P 1'
#
loop_
_entity.id
_entity.type
_entity.pdbx_description
1 polymer ?
#
loop_
_entity_poly.entity_id
_entity_poly.type
_entity_poly.pdbx_seq_one_letter_code
_entity_poly.pdbx_strand_id
1 'polypeptide(L)'
;MGIAHWDDIEHHRRAKGEMDATWQRLGDAAGTKGVGLNRVSVAPGKLPTPPHSHGASEEVFFVLAGSGLAWQDEQVHDVRPGDCVIHRADELEHTFVAGPDGLEYLVYGTDTRRSSAGCLAPTQSGSGGRGSRGGRTIRGTARPRRRRSPTASLRSGHRTSSTSTRSSSSVSAG
;
A
#
# COMPACT_ATOMS: atom_id res chain seq x y z
N MET A 1 5.86 28.02 0.70
CA MET A 1 5.56 26.72 1.36
C MET A 1 4.06 26.57 1.33
N GLY A 2 3.53 25.46 0.79
CA GLY A 2 2.10 25.17 0.85
C GLY A 2 1.83 24.12 1.93
N ILE A 3 0.77 24.32 2.71
CA ILE A 3 0.33 23.41 3.76
C ILE A 3 -1.18 23.22 3.61
N ALA A 4 -1.63 22.00 3.79
CA ALA A 4 -3.04 21.68 3.87
C ALA A 4 -3.24 20.60 4.91
N HIS A 5 -4.27 20.75 5.73
CA HIS A 5 -4.71 19.73 6.65
C HIS A 5 -5.86 18.96 5.98
N TRP A 6 -5.86 17.63 6.06
CA TRP A 6 -6.86 16.84 5.34
C TRP A 6 -8.29 17.07 5.82
N ASP A 7 -8.51 17.56 7.03
CA ASP A 7 -9.86 17.76 7.59
C ASP A 7 -10.50 19.02 7.02
N ASP A 8 -9.67 19.90 6.42
CA ASP A 8 -10.09 21.15 5.80
C ASP A 8 -10.33 21.00 4.29
N ILE A 9 -10.16 19.79 3.73
CA ILE A 9 -10.23 19.54 2.28
C ILE A 9 -11.53 18.82 1.92
N GLU A 10 -12.29 19.41 1.00
CA GLU A 10 -13.54 18.84 0.52
C GLU A 10 -13.36 17.44 -0.10
N HIS A 11 -14.34 16.58 0.21
CA HIS A 11 -14.46 15.23 -0.31
C HIS A 11 -15.26 15.23 -1.62
N HIS A 12 -14.72 14.60 -2.66
CA HIS A 12 -15.49 14.33 -3.87
C HIS A 12 -15.75 12.84 -4.02
N ARG A 13 -17.02 12.44 -3.96
CA ARG A 13 -17.43 11.06 -4.15
C ARG A 13 -17.73 10.78 -5.62
N ARG A 14 -17.25 9.64 -6.12
CA ARG A 14 -17.58 9.10 -7.44
C ARG A 14 -18.09 7.68 -7.28
N ALA A 15 -19.35 7.48 -7.62
CA ALA A 15 -20.01 6.18 -7.56
C ALA A 15 -20.70 5.88 -8.90
N LYS A 16 -20.40 4.71 -9.47
CA LYS A 16 -21.04 4.21 -10.70
C LYS A 16 -20.81 2.71 -10.83
N GLY A 17 -21.88 1.92 -10.84
CA GLY A 17 -21.81 0.46 -10.95
C GLY A 17 -21.03 -0.19 -9.79
N GLU A 18 -19.93 -0.86 -10.10
CA GLU A 18 -19.04 -1.51 -9.13
C GLU A 18 -18.08 -0.55 -8.42
N MET A 19 -18.02 0.71 -8.87
CA MET A 19 -17.16 1.72 -8.26
C MET A 19 -17.90 2.58 -7.25
N ASP A 20 -17.22 2.88 -6.15
CA ASP A 20 -17.66 3.85 -5.14
C ASP A 20 -16.47 4.26 -4.28
N ALA A 21 -15.93 5.44 -4.57
CA ALA A 21 -14.82 5.99 -3.81
C ALA A 21 -14.96 7.50 -3.59
N THR A 22 -14.48 7.92 -2.43
CA THR A 22 -14.40 9.31 -1.99
C THR A 22 -12.95 9.74 -1.99
N TRP A 23 -12.68 10.91 -2.57
CA TRP A 23 -11.34 11.39 -2.86
C TRP A 23 -11.12 12.76 -2.23
N GLN A 24 -9.92 12.98 -1.69
CA GLN A 24 -9.42 14.27 -1.23
C GLN A 24 -8.13 14.61 -1.95
N ARG A 25 -8.09 15.78 -2.62
CA ARG A 25 -6.96 16.20 -3.46
C ARG A 25 -5.93 16.95 -2.64
N LEU A 26 -5.20 16.22 -1.78
CA LEU A 26 -4.22 16.79 -0.85
C LEU A 26 -3.13 17.59 -1.57
N GLY A 27 -2.63 17.06 -2.70
CA GLY A 27 -1.59 17.71 -3.50
C GLY A 27 -2.05 19.07 -4.04
N ASP A 28 -3.25 19.12 -4.64
CA ASP A 28 -3.85 20.37 -5.12
C ASP A 28 -4.00 21.40 -3.99
N ALA A 29 -4.53 20.99 -2.84
CA ALA A 29 -4.73 21.86 -1.69
C ALA A 29 -3.40 22.40 -1.12
N ALA A 30 -2.35 21.58 -1.11
CA ALA A 30 -1.01 22.00 -0.69
C ALA A 30 -0.21 22.71 -1.80
N GLY A 31 -0.71 22.77 -3.04
CA GLY A 31 -0.08 23.47 -4.17
C GLY A 31 1.03 22.69 -4.89
N THR A 32 0.92 21.37 -5.02
CA THR A 32 1.87 20.56 -5.80
C THR A 32 1.84 20.95 -7.28
N LYS A 33 3.00 20.84 -7.95
CA LYS A 33 3.15 21.17 -9.38
C LYS A 33 3.33 19.95 -10.28
N GLY A 34 4.19 19.01 -9.89
CA GLY A 34 4.50 17.82 -10.70
C GLY A 34 4.01 16.50 -10.12
N VAL A 35 3.34 16.54 -8.97
CA VAL A 35 2.94 15.36 -8.21
C VAL A 35 1.46 15.44 -7.87
N GLY A 36 0.71 14.39 -8.20
CA GLY A 36 -0.60 14.15 -7.62
C GLY A 36 -0.46 13.46 -6.28
N LEU A 37 -1.19 13.93 -5.27
CA LEU A 37 -1.34 13.24 -3.99
C LEU A 37 -2.81 13.30 -3.61
N ASN A 38 -3.44 12.14 -3.43
CA ASN A 38 -4.80 12.04 -2.98
C ASN A 38 -4.91 11.09 -1.78
N ARG A 39 -5.82 11.41 -0.87
CA ARG A 39 -6.36 10.43 0.07
C ARG A 39 -7.65 9.88 -0.53
N VAL A 40 -7.81 8.57 -0.47
CA VAL A 40 -8.93 7.87 -1.10
C VAL A 40 -9.52 6.88 -0.11
N SER A 41 -10.83 6.94 0.05
CA SER A 41 -11.62 5.98 0.81
C SER A 41 -12.55 5.25 -0.16
N VAL A 42 -12.45 3.93 -0.21
CA VAL A 42 -13.23 3.06 -1.08
C VAL A 42 -14.27 2.32 -0.25
N ALA A 43 -15.53 2.38 -0.69
CA ALA A 43 -16.63 1.74 0.04
C ALA A 43 -16.50 0.21 0.04
N PRO A 44 -17.09 -0.50 1.01
CA PRO A 44 -17.01 -1.96 1.11
C PRO A 44 -17.37 -2.71 -0.17
N GLY A 45 -16.51 -3.63 -0.61
CA GLY A 45 -16.72 -4.45 -1.80
C GLY A 45 -16.68 -3.68 -3.13
N LYS A 46 -16.21 -2.43 -3.13
CA LYS A 46 -16.19 -1.54 -4.31
C LYS A 46 -14.78 -1.32 -4.83
N LEU A 47 -14.72 -0.83 -6.07
CA LEU A 47 -13.50 -0.41 -6.74
C LEU A 47 -13.33 1.11 -6.64
N PRO A 48 -12.09 1.64 -6.55
CA PRO A 48 -11.83 3.07 -6.67
C PRO A 48 -11.91 3.56 -8.12
N THR A 49 -11.49 2.73 -9.06
CA THR A 49 -11.39 2.99 -10.50
C THR A 49 -11.60 1.68 -11.26
N PRO A 50 -11.90 1.72 -12.57
CA PRO A 50 -11.76 0.54 -13.41
C PRO A 50 -10.29 0.07 -13.44
N PRO A 51 -10.01 -1.17 -13.85
CA PRO A 51 -8.69 -1.58 -14.29
C PRO A 51 -8.11 -0.58 -15.30
N HIS A 52 -6.88 -0.14 -15.05
CA HIS A 52 -6.18 0.85 -15.88
C HIS A 52 -4.67 0.75 -15.71
N SER A 53 -3.92 1.32 -16.63
CA SER A 53 -2.46 1.48 -16.53
C SER A 53 -2.05 2.91 -16.92
N HIS A 54 -0.86 3.31 -16.51
CA HIS A 54 -0.28 4.62 -16.83
C HIS A 54 1.04 4.44 -17.58
N GLY A 55 1.15 5.00 -18.79
CA GLY A 55 2.34 4.80 -19.61
C GLY A 55 3.61 5.54 -19.15
N ALA A 56 3.48 6.57 -18.32
CA ALA A 56 4.61 7.43 -17.93
C ALA A 56 4.64 7.83 -16.45
N SER A 57 3.71 7.32 -15.64
CA SER A 57 3.65 7.58 -14.20
C SER A 57 3.61 6.27 -13.46
N GLU A 58 4.45 6.14 -12.45
CA GLU A 58 4.22 5.16 -11.39
C GLU A 58 3.06 5.65 -10.53
N GLU A 59 2.35 4.71 -9.91
CA GLU A 59 1.46 5.00 -8.80
C GLU A 59 1.93 4.26 -7.55
N VAL A 60 2.09 5.01 -6.46
CA VAL A 60 2.48 4.48 -5.16
C VAL A 60 1.33 4.68 -4.19
N PHE A 61 0.93 3.61 -3.53
CA PHE A 61 -0.16 3.57 -2.57
C PHE A 61 0.37 3.27 -1.18
N PHE A 62 -0.11 3.98 -0.16
CA PHE A 62 0.17 3.68 1.23
C PHE A 62 -1.15 3.48 1.98
N VAL A 63 -1.39 2.26 2.45
CA VAL A 63 -2.68 1.90 3.07
C VAL A 63 -2.75 2.45 4.49
N LEU A 64 -3.79 3.22 4.77
CA LEU A 64 -4.03 3.90 6.05
C LEU A 64 -4.97 3.10 6.95
N ALA A 65 -6.05 2.55 6.39
CA ALA A 65 -7.10 1.86 7.13
C ALA A 65 -7.83 0.83 6.26
N GLY A 66 -8.58 -0.06 6.91
CA GLY A 66 -9.35 -1.10 6.24
C GLY A 66 -8.48 -2.23 5.68
N SER A 67 -9.04 -2.99 4.74
CA SER A 67 -8.35 -4.08 4.06
C SER A 67 -8.91 -4.28 2.67
N GLY A 68 -8.24 -5.06 1.83
CA GLY A 68 -8.74 -5.33 0.49
C GLY A 68 -7.78 -6.15 -0.34
N LEU A 69 -8.01 -6.12 -1.64
CA LEU A 69 -7.20 -6.80 -2.64
C LEU A 69 -6.59 -5.75 -3.58
N ALA A 70 -5.27 -5.75 -3.73
CA ALA A 70 -4.60 -5.14 -4.87
C ALA A 70 -4.57 -6.15 -6.01
N TRP A 71 -5.11 -5.76 -7.16
CA TRP A 71 -5.16 -6.58 -8.36
C TRP A 71 -4.28 -5.95 -9.43
N GLN A 72 -3.43 -6.76 -10.07
CA GLN A 72 -2.68 -6.38 -11.27
C GLN A 72 -2.61 -7.59 -12.20
N ASP A 73 -3.41 -7.55 -13.28
CA ASP A 73 -3.57 -8.65 -14.25
C ASP A 73 -3.91 -10.01 -13.59
N GLU A 74 -3.03 -11.01 -13.64
CA GLU A 74 -3.28 -12.32 -13.02
C GLU A 74 -2.89 -12.39 -11.53
N GLN A 75 -2.32 -11.31 -10.99
CA GLN A 75 -1.84 -11.26 -9.61
C GLN A 75 -2.82 -10.54 -8.68
N VAL A 76 -3.03 -11.14 -7.52
CA VAL A 76 -3.88 -10.63 -6.44
C VAL A 76 -3.13 -10.70 -5.12
N HIS A 77 -3.11 -9.60 -4.39
CA HIS A 77 -2.47 -9.49 -3.09
C HIS A 77 -3.41 -8.88 -2.06
N ASP A 78 -3.49 -9.51 -0.88
CA ASP A 78 -4.15 -8.89 0.26
C ASP A 78 -3.36 -7.65 0.68
N VAL A 79 -4.08 -6.57 1.00
CA VAL A 79 -3.50 -5.33 1.53
C VAL A 79 -4.14 -4.95 2.85
N ARG A 80 -3.36 -4.34 3.72
CA ARG A 80 -3.74 -3.92 5.07
C ARG A 80 -2.96 -2.67 5.49
N PRO A 81 -3.32 -2.02 6.62
CA PRO A 81 -2.68 -0.78 7.04
C PRO A 81 -1.17 -0.93 7.21
N GLY A 82 -0.44 0.08 6.73
CA GLY A 82 1.03 0.12 6.71
C GLY A 82 1.68 -0.55 5.50
N ASP A 83 0.91 -1.19 4.61
CA ASP A 83 1.44 -1.71 3.36
C ASP A 83 1.70 -0.57 2.36
N CYS A 84 2.81 -0.69 1.62
CA CYS A 84 3.17 0.16 0.49
C CYS A 84 3.05 -0.68 -0.79
N VAL A 85 2.25 -0.22 -1.75
CA VAL A 85 1.99 -0.89 -3.03
C VAL A 85 2.46 0.02 -4.16
N ILE A 86 3.10 -0.55 -5.18
CA ILE A 86 3.59 0.20 -6.33
C ILE A 86 3.08 -0.47 -7.60
N HIS A 87 2.50 0.33 -8.49
CA HIS A 87 2.28 -0.03 -9.88
C HIS A 87 3.20 0.84 -10.73
N ARG A 88 4.11 0.20 -11.48
CA ARG A 88 5.13 0.92 -12.24
C ARG A 88 4.55 1.47 -13.54
N ALA A 89 5.23 2.48 -14.08
CA ALA A 89 4.89 3.04 -15.38
C ALA A 89 5.02 1.99 -16.49
N ASP A 90 4.10 2.04 -17.45
CA ASP A 90 4.05 1.15 -18.63
C ASP A 90 3.96 -0.35 -18.28
N GLU A 91 3.43 -0.66 -17.09
CA GLU A 91 3.11 -2.03 -16.69
C GLU A 91 1.61 -2.34 -16.83
N LEU A 92 1.24 -3.54 -16.38
CA LEU A 92 -0.08 -4.13 -16.52
C LEU A 92 -1.16 -3.35 -15.77
N GLU A 93 -2.40 -3.48 -16.25
CA GLU A 93 -3.56 -2.86 -15.63
C GLU A 93 -3.71 -3.26 -14.16
N HIS A 94 -4.08 -2.29 -13.33
CA HIS A 94 -4.30 -2.49 -11.91
C HIS A 94 -5.58 -1.83 -11.41
N THR A 95 -6.06 -2.32 -10.27
CA THR A 95 -7.11 -1.69 -9.45
C THR A 95 -7.09 -2.30 -8.04
N PHE A 96 -7.97 -1.80 -7.17
CA PHE A 96 -8.21 -2.37 -5.85
C PHE A 96 -9.66 -2.84 -5.72
N VAL A 97 -9.89 -3.83 -4.86
CA VAL A 97 -11.22 -4.17 -4.34
C VAL A 97 -11.20 -4.02 -2.84
N ALA A 98 -12.04 -3.14 -2.30
CA ALA A 98 -12.14 -2.94 -0.86
C ALA A 98 -12.77 -4.14 -0.16
N GLY A 99 -12.25 -4.49 1.01
CA GLY A 99 -12.79 -5.50 1.91
C GLY A 99 -14.10 -5.06 2.57
N PRO A 100 -14.61 -5.85 3.53
CA PRO A 100 -15.93 -5.63 4.15
C PRO A 100 -16.03 -4.32 4.95
N ASP A 101 -14.92 -3.81 5.47
CA ASP A 101 -14.88 -2.56 6.25
C ASP A 101 -14.44 -1.35 5.41
N GLY A 102 -14.32 -1.53 4.09
CA GLY A 102 -13.75 -0.53 3.18
C GLY A 102 -12.22 -0.58 3.14
N LEU A 103 -11.65 0.33 2.34
CA LEU A 103 -10.20 0.48 2.17
C LEU A 103 -9.85 1.96 2.07
N GLU A 104 -8.81 2.39 2.77
CA GLU A 104 -8.33 3.76 2.72
C GLU A 104 -6.82 3.80 2.47
N TYR A 105 -6.39 4.65 1.54
CA TYR A 105 -4.98 4.83 1.23
C TYR A 105 -4.65 6.25 0.79
N LEU A 106 -3.37 6.60 0.89
CA LEU A 106 -2.79 7.67 0.08
C LEU A 106 -2.38 7.09 -1.27
N VAL A 107 -2.61 7.83 -2.35
CA VAL A 107 -2.07 7.53 -3.67
C VAL A 107 -1.27 8.72 -4.19
N TYR A 108 -0.05 8.42 -4.58
CA TYR A 108 0.90 9.32 -5.22
C TYR A 108 1.06 8.91 -6.69
N GLY A 109 1.14 9.88 -7.58
CA GLY A 109 1.56 9.66 -8.96
C GLY A 109 2.20 10.92 -9.54
N THR A 110 3.02 10.76 -10.58
CA THR A 110 3.62 11.90 -11.28
C THR A 110 2.60 12.48 -12.27
N ASP A 111 2.40 13.80 -12.23
CA ASP A 111 1.57 14.48 -13.23
C ASP A 111 2.45 14.86 -14.43
N THR A 112 2.51 13.96 -15.39
CA THR A 112 3.25 14.17 -16.65
C THR A 112 2.64 15.27 -17.53
N ARG A 113 1.39 15.71 -17.27
CA ARG A 113 0.72 16.82 -17.97
C ARG A 113 1.00 18.18 -17.34
N ARG A 114 1.29 18.24 -16.04
CA ARG A 114 1.70 19.48 -15.34
C ARG A 114 3.21 19.67 -15.23
N SER A 115 3.97 18.68 -15.68
CA SER A 115 5.43 18.75 -15.79
C SER A 115 5.84 19.65 -16.97
N SER A 116 5.66 20.96 -16.85
CA SER A 116 6.29 21.90 -17.77
C SER A 116 7.80 22.01 -17.47
N ALA A 117 8.61 21.56 -18.43
CA ALA A 117 10.04 21.86 -18.64
C ALA A 117 10.90 22.01 -17.36
N GLY A 118 11.38 20.90 -16.80
CA GLY A 118 12.42 20.95 -15.76
C GLY A 118 12.85 19.60 -15.21
N CYS A 119 11.93 18.63 -15.18
CA CYS A 119 12.26 17.25 -14.82
C CYS A 119 12.50 16.48 -16.13
N LEU A 120 13.77 16.28 -16.50
CA LEU A 120 14.14 15.40 -17.60
C LEU A 120 13.61 13.99 -17.30
N ALA A 121 12.55 13.57 -18.01
CA ALA A 121 12.18 12.18 -18.07
C ALA A 121 13.33 11.41 -18.75
N PRO A 122 13.73 10.21 -18.27
CA PRO A 122 14.61 9.36 -19.04
C PRO A 122 13.96 9.04 -20.39
N THR A 123 14.76 9.13 -21.46
CA THR A 123 14.32 8.93 -22.83
C THR A 123 13.73 7.54 -23.00
N GLN A 124 12.43 7.46 -23.29
CA GLN A 124 11.76 6.20 -23.65
C GLN A 124 12.12 5.80 -25.09
N SER A 125 12.86 4.71 -25.27
CA SER A 125 12.85 3.93 -26.50
C SER A 125 11.65 3.00 -26.44
N GLY A 126 10.63 3.28 -27.27
CA GLY A 126 9.32 2.68 -27.13
C GLY A 126 9.18 1.22 -27.58
N SER A 127 8.03 0.64 -27.24
CA SER A 127 7.34 -0.36 -28.04
C SER A 127 5.87 -0.39 -27.64
N GLY A 128 4.98 -0.26 -28.62
CA GLY A 128 3.54 -0.15 -28.39
C GLY A 128 2.89 -1.41 -27.80
N GLY A 129 1.83 -1.19 -27.00
CA GLY A 129 0.98 -2.24 -26.45
C GLY A 129 -0.48 -2.05 -26.87
N ARG A 130 -1.06 -3.10 -27.45
CA ARG A 130 -2.41 -3.17 -28.01
C ARG A 130 -3.47 -3.14 -26.91
N GLY A 131 -4.54 -2.37 -27.13
CA GLY A 131 -5.73 -2.41 -26.29
C GLY A 131 -6.45 -3.76 -26.38
N SER A 132 -6.83 -4.30 -25.23
CA SER A 132 -7.77 -5.41 -25.11
C SER A 132 -9.00 -4.93 -24.35
N ARG A 133 -10.12 -4.77 -25.05
CA ARG A 133 -11.43 -4.58 -24.44
C ARG A 133 -11.94 -5.95 -23.98
N GLY A 134 -11.97 -6.19 -22.69
CA GLY A 134 -12.63 -7.35 -22.11
C GLY A 134 -12.93 -7.11 -20.63
N GLY A 135 -14.18 -6.78 -20.30
CA GLY A 135 -14.63 -6.69 -18.91
C GLY A 135 -14.52 -8.05 -18.24
N ARG A 136 -13.50 -8.25 -17.40
CA ARG A 136 -13.36 -9.44 -16.55
C ARG A 136 -13.88 -9.10 -15.15
N THR A 137 -14.85 -9.88 -14.69
CA THR A 137 -15.28 -9.89 -13.30
C THR A 137 -14.10 -10.36 -12.43
N ILE A 138 -13.61 -9.49 -11.55
CA ILE A 138 -12.53 -9.82 -10.61
C ILE A 138 -13.10 -10.79 -9.56
N ARG A 139 -12.85 -12.10 -9.73
CA ARG A 139 -13.10 -13.12 -8.69
C ARG A 139 -11.75 -13.55 -8.13
N GLY A 140 -11.29 -12.87 -7.07
CA GLY A 140 -10.07 -13.23 -6.37
C GLY A 140 -10.27 -14.49 -5.51
N THR A 141 -9.58 -15.59 -5.84
CA THR A 141 -9.24 -16.61 -4.84
C THR A 141 -7.85 -16.25 -4.33
N ALA A 142 -7.79 -15.67 -3.13
CA ALA A 142 -6.53 -15.31 -2.49
C ALA A 142 -5.68 -16.58 -2.31
N ARG A 143 -4.47 -16.61 -2.85
CA ARG A 143 -3.50 -17.67 -2.55
C ARG A 143 -2.65 -17.18 -1.37
N PRO A 144 -2.84 -17.74 -0.14
CA PRO A 144 -2.16 -17.20 1.03
C PRO A 144 -0.65 -17.35 0.89
N ARG A 145 0.08 -16.25 1.09
CA ARG A 145 1.54 -16.32 1.25
C ARG A 145 1.85 -17.12 2.50
N ARG A 146 2.67 -18.17 2.36
CA ARG A 146 3.31 -18.86 3.48
C ARG A 146 4.06 -17.84 4.32
N ARG A 147 3.67 -17.71 5.60
CA ARG A 147 4.47 -17.03 6.62
C ARG A 147 5.88 -17.63 6.60
N ARG A 148 6.90 -16.80 6.40
CA ARG A 148 8.25 -17.18 6.82
C ARG A 148 8.27 -17.08 8.35
N SER A 149 8.28 -18.23 9.01
CA SER A 149 8.48 -18.32 10.46
C SER A 149 9.86 -17.73 10.82
N PRO A 150 9.98 -16.87 11.85
CA PRO A 150 11.28 -16.61 12.43
C PRO A 150 11.70 -17.85 13.20
N THR A 151 12.78 -18.50 12.78
CA THR A 151 13.42 -19.57 13.56
C THR A 151 13.97 -18.96 14.85
N ALA A 152 13.26 -19.16 15.95
CA ALA A 152 13.76 -18.96 17.30
C ALA A 152 14.82 -20.04 17.59
N SER A 153 16.08 -19.64 17.67
CA SER A 153 17.15 -20.48 18.23
C SER A 153 17.07 -20.41 19.75
N LEU A 154 16.35 -21.36 20.35
CA LEU A 154 16.47 -21.69 21.77
C LEU A 154 17.73 -22.55 21.92
N ARG A 155 18.78 -21.98 22.52
CA ARG A 155 19.95 -22.74 22.98
C ARG A 155 19.78 -22.99 24.48
N SER A 156 19.23 -24.14 24.83
CA SER A 156 19.33 -24.68 26.19
C SER A 156 20.71 -25.31 26.36
N GLY A 157 21.49 -24.79 27.30
CA GLY A 157 22.76 -25.36 27.73
C GLY A 157 22.65 -25.73 29.20
N HIS A 158 22.29 -26.97 29.49
CA HIS A 158 22.49 -27.57 30.79
C HIS A 158 24.00 -27.55 31.14
N ARG A 159 24.36 -26.98 32.29
CA ARG A 159 25.59 -27.33 33.01
C ARG A 159 25.18 -27.83 34.38
N THR A 160 25.40 -29.12 34.60
CA THR A 160 25.54 -29.71 35.92
C THR A 160 27.04 -29.79 36.23
N SER A 161 27.45 -29.27 37.39
CA SER A 161 28.72 -29.65 38.03
C SER A 161 28.58 -29.43 39.53
N SER A 162 28.91 -30.49 40.23
CA SER A 162 28.83 -30.77 41.65
C SER A 162 29.77 -29.94 42.55
N THR A 163 29.25 -29.64 43.74
CA THR A 163 29.89 -29.55 45.07
C THR A 163 31.35 -29.10 45.20
N SER A 164 31.55 -28.04 45.98
CA SER A 164 32.63 -28.00 46.98
C SER A 164 32.22 -27.22 48.23
N THR A 165 32.76 -27.69 49.34
CA THR A 165 32.43 -27.49 50.75
C THR A 165 33.00 -26.22 51.40
N ARG A 166 32.55 -25.98 52.65
CA ARG A 166 33.01 -25.06 53.72
C ARG A 166 32.41 -23.66 53.69
N SER A 167 32.15 -22.96 54.79
CA SER A 167 32.07 -23.21 56.25
C SER A 167 31.72 -21.84 56.86
N SER A 168 31.00 -21.82 58.00
CA SER A 168 30.92 -20.73 59.01
C SER A 168 30.32 -19.38 58.53
N SER A 169 29.53 -18.61 59.26
CA SER A 169 29.31 -18.47 60.71
C SER A 169 28.02 -17.66 60.93
N SER A 170 27.46 -17.74 62.14
CA SER A 170 26.57 -16.79 62.85
C SER A 170 26.60 -15.33 62.34
N VAL A 171 25.53 -14.54 62.40
CA VAL A 171 25.00 -13.88 63.63
C VAL A 171 23.57 -13.37 63.39
N SER A 172 22.78 -13.42 64.47
CA SER A 172 21.40 -12.99 64.63
C SER A 172 21.15 -11.48 64.54
N ALA A 173 19.88 -11.16 64.33
CA ALA A 173 19.24 -9.86 64.32
C ALA A 173 19.51 -8.97 65.53
N GLY A 174 19.56 -7.67 65.26
CA GLY A 174 19.21 -6.55 66.14
C GLY A 174 18.43 -5.54 65.30
#